data_AF-A0A6G0WS42-F1
#
_entry.id   AF-A0A6G0WS42-F1
#
_cell.length_a   1.000
_cell.length_b   1.000
_cell.length_c   1.000
_cell.angle_alpha   90.00
_cell.angle_beta   90.00
_cell.angle_gamma   90.00
#
_symmetry.space_group_name_H-M   'P 1'
#
loop_
_entity.id
_entity.type
_entity.pdbx_description
1 polymer ?
#
loop_
_entity_poly.entity_id
_entity_poly.type
_entity_poly.pdbx_seq_one_letter_code
_entity_poly.pdbx_strand_id
1 'polypeptide(L)'
;MRCHYEVLQVERDVSSSDLRKAFHKLALKWHPDKIKEGQDVEEATQVFQEIQSAYEVLSDAQERAWYDDHREQILRGDGGHAPDEEDDRFDVMRYFSTSVYSGFKDDDRGFYSVYRGVFEEIDALDREARGDNKHAPSFGTSTSDVPLDFYDYWRAYMTDQSFSWLDQYKTTDAPTREIRRLMEKDNKKLRDAGKKTFNANVRALVDFVRKRDKRMIQFLKEKEAQKALQQAEKERAAAARKQAYEAERAQFQASWEADEAAAYSSHVEAQVRDEVAKRQAKAEAMILVCDICKKEFKSEKQVQNHLVSKKHREQMILAGLDPSMLDELLELEASTAANSAPNGSSRKKDEDEDEDEEDNAASRSQPKKPIVSLEEEEQKRREREEKERKAAEKRMERKEKRKAGKKEAPSDRPKGADKATTGKDDEKGDDEEEFACGSCSMAFPTLKMLQKHLKKERHTM
;
A
#
# COMPACT_ATOMS: atom_id res chain seq x y z
N MET A 1 -48.69 11.60 -4.26
CA MET A 1 -47.43 10.92 -4.72
C MET A 1 -47.61 9.40 -4.69
N ARG A 2 -47.16 8.64 -5.70
CA ARG A 2 -47.32 7.17 -5.76
C ARG A 2 -46.12 6.43 -5.16
N CYS A 3 -46.35 5.25 -4.57
CA CYS A 3 -45.29 4.39 -4.06
C CYS A 3 -44.37 3.92 -5.20
N HIS A 4 -43.05 3.98 -5.02
CA HIS A 4 -42.10 3.57 -6.06
C HIS A 4 -42.24 2.09 -6.47
N TYR A 5 -42.59 1.21 -5.53
CA TYR A 5 -42.90 -0.20 -5.83
C TYR A 5 -44.17 -0.35 -6.68
N GLU A 6 -45.18 0.49 -6.45
CA GLU A 6 -46.42 0.50 -7.24
C GLU A 6 -46.20 1.05 -8.65
N VAL A 7 -45.40 2.12 -8.77
CA VAL A 7 -44.99 2.69 -10.07
C VAL A 7 -44.27 1.65 -10.93
N LEU A 8 -43.38 0.86 -10.31
CA LEU A 8 -42.65 -0.22 -10.99
C LEU A 8 -43.42 -1.54 -11.07
N GLN A 9 -44.62 -1.62 -10.47
CA GLN A 9 -45.46 -2.83 -10.43
C GLN A 9 -44.74 -4.06 -9.89
N VAL A 10 -43.97 -3.88 -8.81
CA VAL A 10 -43.18 -4.92 -8.14
C VAL A 10 -43.52 -5.01 -6.66
N GLU A 11 -43.29 -6.18 -6.08
CA GLU A 11 -43.40 -6.37 -4.63
C GLU A 11 -42.22 -5.76 -3.87
N ARG A 12 -42.41 -5.57 -2.56
CA ARG A 12 -41.40 -4.96 -1.69
C ARG A 12 -40.14 -5.80 -1.53
N ASP A 13 -40.26 -7.12 -1.61
CA ASP A 13 -39.14 -8.06 -1.47
C ASP A 13 -38.45 -8.37 -2.81
N VAL A 14 -38.68 -7.53 -3.83
CA VAL A 14 -38.12 -7.73 -5.18
C VAL A 14 -36.59 -7.73 -5.19
N SER A 15 -36.03 -8.71 -5.91
CA SER A 15 -34.59 -8.81 -6.17
C SER A 15 -34.11 -7.68 -7.08
N SER A 16 -32.85 -7.27 -6.97
CA SER A 16 -32.26 -6.25 -7.86
C SER A 16 -32.35 -6.66 -9.35
N SER A 17 -32.28 -7.95 -9.64
CA SER A 17 -32.39 -8.48 -10.99
C SER A 17 -33.80 -8.33 -11.57
N ASP A 18 -34.84 -8.55 -10.75
CA ASP A 18 -36.23 -8.47 -11.19
C ASP A 18 -36.72 -7.03 -11.23
N LEU A 19 -36.22 -6.17 -10.33
CA LEU A 19 -36.41 -4.72 -10.37
C LEU A 19 -35.92 -4.15 -11.71
N ARG A 20 -34.74 -4.56 -12.16
CA ARG A 20 -34.16 -4.14 -13.45
C ARG A 20 -34.99 -4.62 -14.65
N LYS A 21 -35.51 -5.85 -14.60
CA LYS A 21 -36.40 -6.38 -15.65
C LYS A 21 -37.72 -5.61 -15.71
N ALA A 22 -38.33 -5.32 -14.56
CA ALA A 22 -39.57 -4.56 -14.45
C ALA A 22 -39.41 -3.15 -15.00
N PHE A 23 -38.33 -2.46 -14.61
CA PHE A 23 -37.96 -1.15 -15.16
C PHE A 23 -37.81 -1.19 -16.68
N HIS A 24 -37.05 -2.13 -17.24
CA HIS A 24 -36.85 -2.21 -18.69
C HIS A 24 -38.17 -2.43 -19.45
N LYS A 25 -39.05 -3.29 -18.91
CA LYS A 25 -40.38 -3.57 -19.48
C LYS A 25 -41.27 -2.33 -19.48
N LEU A 26 -41.30 -1.58 -18.38
CA LEU A 26 -42.12 -0.37 -18.23
C LEU A 26 -41.54 0.81 -19.02
N ALA A 27 -40.22 1.00 -19.01
CA ALA A 27 -39.52 1.99 -19.82
C ALA A 27 -39.81 1.80 -21.31
N LEU A 28 -39.75 0.57 -21.82
CA LEU A 28 -40.11 0.24 -23.21
C LEU A 28 -41.57 0.50 -23.54
N LYS A 29 -42.48 0.42 -22.56
CA LYS A 29 -43.92 0.65 -22.75
C LYS A 29 -44.26 2.14 -22.82
N TRP A 30 -43.60 2.93 -21.97
CA TRP A 30 -43.84 4.36 -21.82
C TRP A 30 -42.80 5.24 -22.51
N HIS A 31 -41.94 4.65 -23.36
CA HIS A 31 -40.96 5.41 -24.13
C HIS A 31 -41.67 6.29 -25.16
N PRO A 32 -41.35 7.61 -25.27
CA PRO A 32 -42.06 8.54 -26.14
C PRO A 32 -42.11 8.11 -27.61
N ASP A 33 -41.06 7.45 -28.10
CA ASP A 33 -40.95 6.93 -29.48
C ASP A 33 -41.89 5.74 -29.80
N LYS A 34 -42.41 5.04 -28.77
CA LYS A 34 -43.23 3.82 -28.96
C LYS A 34 -44.72 4.07 -28.75
N ILE A 35 -45.09 5.31 -28.43
CA ILE A 35 -46.46 5.73 -28.18
C ILE A 35 -47.17 5.89 -29.53
N LYS A 36 -48.39 5.37 -29.63
CA LYS A 36 -49.18 5.46 -30.87
C LYS A 36 -49.67 6.90 -31.09
N GLU A 37 -49.73 7.33 -32.36
CA GLU A 37 -50.32 8.61 -32.75
C GLU A 37 -51.74 8.75 -32.16
N GLY A 38 -51.92 9.70 -31.22
CA GLY A 38 -53.20 9.98 -30.54
C GLY A 38 -53.26 9.70 -29.04
N GLN A 39 -52.22 9.14 -28.41
CA GLN A 39 -52.09 9.16 -26.95
C GLN A 39 -51.33 10.41 -26.49
N ASP A 40 -51.67 10.90 -25.30
CA ASP A 40 -51.04 12.08 -24.73
C ASP A 40 -49.55 11.81 -24.44
N VAL A 41 -48.69 12.45 -25.25
CA VAL A 41 -47.22 12.35 -25.17
C VAL A 41 -46.74 12.93 -23.83
N GLU A 42 -47.45 13.91 -23.29
CA GLU A 42 -47.09 14.56 -22.03
C GLU A 42 -47.31 13.62 -20.85
N GLU A 43 -48.46 12.94 -20.78
CA GLU A 43 -48.77 11.97 -19.74
C GLU A 43 -47.74 10.82 -19.72
N ALA A 44 -47.40 10.30 -20.90
CA ALA A 44 -46.42 9.23 -20.98
C ALA A 44 -45.01 9.68 -20.61
N THR A 45 -44.64 10.92 -20.94
CA THR A 45 -43.36 11.51 -20.51
C THR A 45 -43.32 11.64 -18.99
N GLN A 46 -44.40 12.07 -18.35
CA GLN A 46 -44.50 12.14 -16.89
C GLN A 46 -44.42 10.75 -16.24
N VAL A 47 -45.17 9.77 -16.75
CA VAL A 47 -45.13 8.39 -16.25
C VAL A 47 -43.74 7.78 -16.44
N PHE A 48 -43.08 8.06 -17.56
CA PHE A 48 -41.71 7.61 -17.82
C PHE A 48 -40.72 8.21 -16.82
N GLN A 49 -40.84 9.51 -16.52
CA GLN A 49 -40.02 10.17 -15.49
C GLN A 49 -40.27 9.58 -14.10
N GLU A 50 -41.52 9.28 -13.73
CA GLU A 50 -41.85 8.61 -12.47
C GLU A 50 -41.25 7.20 -12.38
N ILE A 51 -41.32 6.41 -13.46
CA ILE A 51 -40.70 5.08 -13.55
C ILE A 51 -39.19 5.18 -13.39
N GLN A 52 -38.56 6.16 -14.04
CA GLN A 52 -37.13 6.39 -13.92
C GLN A 52 -36.76 6.78 -12.48
N SER A 53 -37.51 7.70 -11.86
CA SER A 53 -37.31 8.10 -10.47
C SER A 53 -37.42 6.92 -9.50
N ALA A 54 -38.48 6.12 -9.65
CA ALA A 54 -38.71 4.96 -8.81
C ALA A 54 -37.56 3.94 -8.93
N TYR A 55 -37.08 3.68 -10.14
CA TYR A 55 -35.97 2.77 -10.35
C TYR A 55 -34.65 3.30 -9.78
N GLU A 56 -34.35 4.58 -9.98
CA GLU A 56 -33.12 5.18 -9.45
C GLU A 56 -33.03 5.03 -7.93
N VAL A 57 -34.10 5.38 -7.20
CA VAL A 57 -34.16 5.26 -5.73
C VAL A 57 -34.10 3.79 -5.27
N LEU A 58 -34.85 2.90 -5.92
CA LEU A 58 -34.92 1.48 -5.50
C LEU A 58 -33.71 0.65 -5.93
N SER A 59 -32.92 1.12 -6.91
CA SER A 59 -31.75 0.41 -7.41
C SER A 59 -30.52 0.53 -6.50
N ASP A 60 -30.38 1.64 -5.77
CA ASP A 60 -29.33 1.84 -4.78
C ASP A 60 -29.79 1.29 -3.42
N ALA A 61 -29.02 0.36 -2.84
CA ALA A 61 -29.40 -0.30 -1.59
C ALA A 61 -29.55 0.67 -0.40
N GLN A 62 -28.75 1.74 -0.37
CA GLN A 62 -28.81 2.74 0.68
C GLN A 62 -30.02 3.66 0.48
N GLU A 63 -30.30 4.08 -0.75
CA GLU A 63 -31.48 4.91 -1.07
C GLU A 63 -32.78 4.12 -0.90
N ARG A 64 -32.80 2.83 -1.23
CA ARG A 64 -33.94 1.93 -1.00
C ARG A 64 -34.23 1.75 0.49
N ALA A 65 -33.22 1.46 1.30
CA ALA A 65 -33.41 1.32 2.75
C ALA A 65 -33.95 2.62 3.36
N TRP A 66 -33.39 3.76 2.95
CA TRP A 66 -33.85 5.06 3.43
C TRP A 66 -35.28 5.38 2.96
N TYR A 67 -35.63 5.05 1.71
CA TYR A 67 -37.00 5.17 1.20
C TYR A 67 -37.96 4.28 1.97
N ASP A 68 -37.60 3.03 2.25
CA ASP A 68 -38.44 2.10 3.00
C ASP A 68 -38.71 2.59 4.43
N ASP A 69 -37.68 3.13 5.11
CA ASP A 69 -37.79 3.68 6.47
C ASP A 69 -38.71 4.90 6.56
N HIS A 70 -38.76 5.72 5.49
CA HIS A 70 -39.53 6.98 5.48
C HIS A 70 -40.72 6.98 4.51
N ARG A 71 -41.03 5.83 3.92
CA ARG A 71 -42.07 5.68 2.89
C ARG A 71 -43.41 6.25 3.34
N GLU A 72 -43.80 5.99 4.57
CA GLU A 72 -45.08 6.47 5.10
C GLU A 72 -45.14 7.99 5.19
N GLN A 73 -44.04 8.66 5.50
CA GLN A 73 -43.98 10.13 5.55
C GLN A 73 -44.05 10.70 4.12
N ILE A 74 -43.29 10.12 3.19
CA ILE A 74 -43.27 10.51 1.78
C ILE A 74 -44.66 10.31 1.13
N LEU A 75 -45.36 9.22 1.45
CA LEU A 75 -46.68 8.92 0.86
C LEU A 75 -47.84 9.64 1.53
N ARG A 76 -47.72 10.05 2.79
CA ARG A 76 -48.77 10.84 3.49
C ARG A 76 -48.82 12.29 3.02
N GLY A 77 -47.81 12.79 2.31
CA GLY A 77 -47.69 14.16 1.81
C GLY A 77 -48.67 14.57 0.70
N ASP A 78 -49.92 14.10 0.73
CA ASP A 78 -50.97 14.46 -0.24
C ASP A 78 -52.42 14.32 0.28
N GLY A 79 -52.67 14.17 1.60
CA GLY A 79 -54.07 14.13 2.07
C GLY A 79 -54.38 13.56 3.47
N GLY A 80 -53.41 13.55 4.38
CA GLY A 80 -53.59 12.99 5.73
C GLY A 80 -53.72 14.01 6.86
N HIS A 81 -53.80 15.30 6.55
CA HIS A 81 -53.98 16.35 7.55
C HIS A 81 -55.38 16.95 7.43
N ALA A 82 -56.10 16.99 8.55
CA ALA A 82 -57.38 17.69 8.61
C ALA A 82 -57.17 19.16 8.23
N PRO A 83 -58.14 19.83 7.58
CA PRO A 83 -57.97 21.20 7.04
C PRO A 83 -57.75 22.32 8.08
N ASP A 84 -57.52 22.00 9.35
CA ASP A 84 -57.59 22.95 10.47
C ASP A 84 -56.24 23.26 11.12
N GLU A 85 -55.14 22.66 10.63
CA GLU A 85 -53.79 23.01 11.09
C GLU A 85 -52.93 23.29 9.85
N GLU A 86 -52.59 24.57 9.64
CA GLU A 86 -51.64 25.04 8.62
C GLU A 86 -50.22 24.60 9.01
N ASP A 87 -50.01 23.30 8.83
CA ASP A 87 -48.80 22.51 8.69
C ASP A 87 -47.65 23.02 7.81
N ASP A 88 -47.47 24.32 7.56
CA ASP A 88 -46.58 24.89 6.52
C ASP A 88 -45.07 24.70 6.79
N ARG A 89 -44.73 23.62 7.51
CA ARG A 89 -43.36 23.24 7.87
C ARG A 89 -42.65 22.59 6.69
N PHE A 90 -41.42 23.05 6.47
CA PHE A 90 -40.55 22.59 5.41
C PHE A 90 -40.23 21.08 5.52
N ASP A 91 -40.79 20.29 4.60
CA ASP A 91 -40.52 18.86 4.50
C ASP A 91 -39.39 18.56 3.50
N VAL A 92 -38.20 18.30 4.03
CA VAL A 92 -37.00 17.90 3.28
C VAL A 92 -37.26 16.65 2.43
N MET A 93 -38.14 15.75 2.89
CA MET A 93 -38.40 14.44 2.29
C MET A 93 -38.96 14.54 0.87
N ARG A 94 -39.72 15.61 0.59
CA ARG A 94 -40.29 15.89 -0.73
C ARG A 94 -39.23 15.97 -1.82
N TYR A 95 -38.02 16.44 -1.49
CA TYR A 95 -36.94 16.70 -2.43
C TYR A 95 -36.05 15.48 -2.74
N PHE A 96 -36.38 14.30 -2.20
CA PHE A 96 -35.69 13.05 -2.50
C PHE A 96 -36.19 12.37 -3.79
N SER A 97 -37.18 12.94 -4.45
CA SER A 97 -37.66 12.43 -5.74
C SER A 97 -37.05 13.18 -6.90
N THR A 98 -36.63 12.43 -7.93
CA THR A 98 -36.13 13.01 -9.17
C THR A 98 -37.24 13.59 -10.05
N SER A 99 -38.51 13.44 -9.66
CA SER A 99 -39.62 14.15 -10.32
C SER A 99 -39.72 15.63 -9.92
N VAL A 100 -39.00 16.07 -8.88
CA VAL A 100 -39.07 17.47 -8.40
C VAL A 100 -38.31 18.43 -9.30
N TYR A 101 -37.39 17.91 -10.14
CA TYR A 101 -36.64 18.70 -11.09
C TYR A 101 -36.70 18.09 -12.50
N SER A 102 -36.62 18.93 -13.52
CA SER A 102 -36.58 18.57 -14.93
C SER A 102 -35.29 19.10 -15.55
N GLY A 103 -34.38 18.19 -15.89
CA GLY A 103 -33.11 18.53 -16.52
C GLY A 103 -32.07 19.16 -15.58
N PHE A 104 -30.88 19.42 -16.12
CA PHE A 104 -29.70 19.89 -15.39
C PHE A 104 -29.29 21.31 -15.81
N LYS A 105 -30.27 22.18 -16.02
CA LYS A 105 -30.07 23.61 -16.33
C LYS A 105 -30.47 24.46 -15.12
N ASP A 106 -30.27 25.77 -15.23
CA ASP A 106 -30.71 26.77 -14.24
C ASP A 106 -32.14 27.28 -14.51
N ASP A 107 -32.93 26.56 -15.30
CA ASP A 107 -34.35 26.88 -15.52
C ASP A 107 -35.14 26.76 -14.19
N ASP A 108 -36.36 27.32 -14.10
CA ASP A 108 -37.13 27.35 -12.84
C ASP A 108 -37.38 25.97 -12.20
N ARG A 109 -37.50 24.92 -13.04
CA ARG A 109 -37.60 23.52 -12.61
C ARG A 109 -36.30 22.73 -12.79
N GLY A 110 -35.21 23.40 -13.14
CA GLY A 110 -33.91 22.77 -13.34
C GLY A 110 -33.31 22.29 -12.02
N PHE A 111 -32.50 21.23 -12.07
CA PHE A 111 -31.82 20.65 -10.90
C PHE A 111 -31.16 21.71 -10.02
N TYR A 112 -30.41 22.64 -10.63
CA TYR A 112 -29.64 23.64 -9.87
C TYR A 112 -30.51 24.69 -9.19
N SER A 113 -31.62 25.11 -9.82
CA SER A 113 -32.53 26.10 -9.24
C SER A 113 -33.37 25.51 -8.11
N VAL A 114 -33.89 24.29 -8.31
CA VAL A 114 -34.66 23.57 -7.29
C VAL A 114 -33.83 23.35 -6.03
N TYR A 115 -32.67 22.71 -6.13
CA TYR A 115 -31.89 22.39 -4.92
C TYR A 115 -31.26 23.63 -4.30
N ARG A 116 -30.90 24.65 -5.07
CA ARG A 116 -30.46 25.93 -4.51
C ARG A 116 -31.55 26.54 -3.64
N GLY A 117 -32.79 26.62 -4.14
CA GLY A 117 -33.93 27.16 -3.39
C GLY A 117 -34.17 26.39 -2.09
N VAL A 118 -34.14 25.06 -2.15
CA VAL A 118 -34.26 24.17 -0.98
C VAL A 118 -33.22 24.48 0.09
N PHE A 119 -31.94 24.58 -0.27
CA PHE A 119 -30.88 24.84 0.69
C PHE A 119 -30.89 26.30 1.19
N GLU A 120 -31.30 27.26 0.36
CA GLU A 120 -31.51 28.65 0.78
C GLU A 120 -32.68 28.78 1.76
N GLU A 121 -33.75 28.01 1.58
CA GLU A 121 -34.89 27.95 2.49
C GLU A 121 -34.49 27.34 3.84
N ILE A 122 -33.74 26.22 3.84
CA ILE A 122 -33.20 25.64 5.08
C ILE A 122 -32.30 26.64 5.81
N ASP A 123 -31.40 27.32 5.09
CA ASP A 123 -30.52 28.35 5.68
C ASP A 123 -31.32 29.54 6.23
N ALA A 124 -32.38 29.97 5.53
CA ALA A 124 -33.24 31.05 6.00
C ALA A 124 -33.92 30.70 7.34
N LEU A 125 -34.45 29.47 7.47
CA LEU A 125 -35.06 29.00 8.71
C LEU A 125 -34.06 28.96 9.87
N ASP A 126 -32.84 28.48 9.64
CA ASP A 126 -31.81 28.44 10.68
C ASP A 126 -31.29 29.84 11.04
N ARG A 127 -31.17 30.74 10.06
CA ARG A 127 -30.76 32.12 10.32
C ARG A 127 -31.78 32.88 11.15
N GLU A 128 -33.06 32.68 10.89
CA GLU A 128 -34.13 33.20 11.73
C GLU A 128 -34.02 32.66 13.16
N ALA A 129 -33.76 31.36 13.31
CA ALA A 129 -33.56 30.75 14.62
C ALA A 129 -32.29 31.25 15.35
N ARG A 130 -31.19 31.49 14.63
CA ARG A 130 -29.94 32.06 15.16
C ARG A 130 -30.05 33.55 15.49
N GLY A 131 -30.92 34.27 14.79
CA GLY A 131 -30.97 35.73 14.81
C GLY A 131 -29.74 36.37 14.15
N ASP A 132 -29.11 35.70 13.18
CA ASP A 132 -27.92 36.20 12.47
C ASP A 132 -28.07 36.28 10.95
N ASN A 133 -27.14 37.00 10.33
CA ASN A 133 -27.06 37.17 8.87
C ASN A 133 -25.94 36.33 8.24
N LYS A 134 -25.47 35.29 8.94
CA LYS A 134 -24.44 34.41 8.39
C LYS A 134 -25.12 33.40 7.48
N HIS A 135 -24.76 33.45 6.20
CA HIS A 135 -25.33 32.59 5.18
C HIS A 135 -24.49 31.32 5.07
N ALA A 136 -25.16 30.19 4.88
CA ALA A 136 -24.53 28.97 4.41
C ALA A 136 -23.89 29.19 3.02
N PRO A 137 -22.85 28.42 2.64
CA PRO A 137 -22.35 28.44 1.28
C PRO A 137 -23.47 28.09 0.29
N SER A 138 -23.54 28.82 -0.83
CA SER A 138 -24.55 28.61 -1.87
C SER A 138 -24.22 27.41 -2.76
N PHE A 139 -25.25 26.78 -3.33
CA PHE A 139 -25.12 25.64 -4.25
C PHE A 139 -24.52 26.02 -5.63
N GLY A 140 -24.55 27.31 -5.98
CA GLY A 140 -24.09 27.81 -7.27
C GLY A 140 -24.98 27.39 -8.44
N THR A 141 -24.55 27.69 -9.67
CA THR A 141 -25.29 27.47 -10.92
C THR A 141 -24.75 26.29 -11.72
N SER A 142 -25.43 25.90 -12.80
CA SER A 142 -24.93 24.85 -13.70
C SER A 142 -23.54 25.12 -14.27
N THR A 143 -23.16 26.39 -14.39
CA THR A 143 -21.87 26.85 -14.94
C THR A 143 -20.80 27.11 -13.89
N SER A 144 -21.13 27.13 -12.60
CA SER A 144 -20.11 27.36 -11.57
C SER A 144 -19.26 26.12 -11.35
N ASP A 145 -18.07 26.31 -10.80
CA ASP A 145 -17.23 25.18 -10.37
C ASP A 145 -17.94 24.34 -9.30
N VAL A 146 -17.46 23.10 -9.11
CA VAL A 146 -17.98 22.20 -8.07
C VAL A 146 -17.84 22.88 -6.72
N PRO A 147 -18.94 23.14 -6.00
CA PRO A 147 -18.86 23.87 -4.74
C PRO A 147 -18.45 22.88 -3.62
N LEU A 148 -17.16 22.58 -3.53
CA LEU A 148 -16.65 21.66 -2.50
C LEU A 148 -17.00 22.14 -1.09
N ASP A 149 -16.83 23.44 -0.84
CA ASP A 149 -17.15 24.07 0.44
C ASP A 149 -18.63 23.95 0.81
N PHE A 150 -19.52 23.99 -0.19
CA PHE A 150 -20.95 23.72 0.00
C PHE A 150 -21.16 22.31 0.53
N TYR A 151 -20.62 21.30 -0.15
CA TYR A 151 -20.81 19.92 0.26
C TYR A 151 -20.16 19.61 1.61
N ASP A 152 -19.02 20.23 1.93
CA ASP A 152 -18.35 20.04 3.21
C ASP A 152 -19.15 20.67 4.37
N TYR A 153 -19.69 21.88 4.18
CA TYR A 153 -20.58 22.52 5.15
C TYR A 153 -21.87 21.71 5.35
N TRP A 154 -22.58 21.38 4.27
CA TRP A 154 -23.90 20.76 4.36
C TRP A 154 -23.86 19.29 4.78
N ARG A 155 -22.75 18.57 4.57
CA ARG A 155 -22.56 17.23 5.16
C ARG A 155 -22.33 17.27 6.67
N ALA A 156 -21.83 18.39 7.20
CA ALA A 156 -21.69 18.65 8.62
C ALA A 156 -22.88 19.43 9.22
N TYR A 157 -23.92 19.69 8.44
CA TYR A 157 -25.06 20.55 8.79
C TYR A 157 -25.71 20.19 10.13
N MET A 158 -26.08 21.20 10.91
CA MET A 158 -26.89 21.07 12.12
C MET A 158 -27.87 22.25 12.17
N THR A 159 -29.15 21.94 12.37
CA THR A 159 -30.19 22.95 12.53
C THR A 159 -30.08 23.71 13.84
N ASP A 160 -30.33 25.01 13.75
CA ASP A 160 -30.43 25.92 14.90
C ASP A 160 -31.87 26.12 15.36
N GLN A 161 -32.86 25.60 14.62
CA GLN A 161 -34.26 25.68 15.00
C GLN A 161 -34.52 25.05 16.37
N SER A 162 -35.47 25.62 17.11
CA SER A 162 -35.75 25.21 18.49
C SER A 162 -36.44 23.83 18.55
N PHE A 163 -37.27 23.50 17.55
CA PHE A 163 -38.19 22.36 17.54
C PHE A 163 -39.24 22.40 18.66
N SER A 164 -39.52 23.57 19.25
CA SER A 164 -40.47 23.71 20.36
C SER A 164 -41.91 23.33 20.00
N TRP A 165 -42.27 23.26 18.73
CA TRP A 165 -43.58 22.77 18.28
C TRP A 165 -43.77 21.26 18.50
N LEU A 166 -42.69 20.50 18.72
CA LEU A 166 -42.76 19.09 19.10
C LEU A 166 -43.02 18.88 20.60
N ASP A 167 -43.15 19.96 21.38
CA ASP A 167 -43.44 19.87 22.80
C ASP A 167 -44.88 19.35 23.02
N GLN A 168 -44.99 18.12 23.53
CA GLN A 168 -46.27 17.50 23.86
C GLN A 168 -46.90 18.11 25.12
N TYR A 169 -46.07 18.58 26.05
CA TYR A 169 -46.49 19.02 27.37
C TYR A 169 -46.30 20.53 27.55
N LYS A 170 -47.33 21.24 28.01
CA LYS A 170 -47.20 22.64 28.43
C LYS A 170 -46.64 22.70 29.85
N THR A 171 -45.39 23.11 30.00
CA THR A 171 -44.69 23.11 31.30
C THR A 171 -45.31 24.05 32.35
N THR A 172 -46.15 24.99 31.90
CA THR A 172 -46.98 25.88 32.74
C THR A 172 -48.06 25.11 33.51
N ASP A 173 -48.56 24.01 32.95
CA ASP A 173 -49.72 23.27 33.47
C ASP A 173 -49.30 22.22 34.53
N ALA A 174 -48.01 22.15 34.83
CA ALA A 174 -47.43 21.18 35.75
C ALA A 174 -47.90 21.42 37.20
N PRO A 175 -48.55 20.42 37.86
CA PRO A 175 -49.06 20.56 39.23
C PRO A 175 -47.98 20.74 40.29
N THR A 176 -46.79 20.18 40.06
CA THR A 176 -45.65 20.26 40.97
C THR A 176 -44.36 20.53 40.20
N ARG A 177 -43.32 21.01 40.92
CA ARG A 177 -41.99 21.23 40.35
C ARG A 177 -41.37 19.95 39.77
N GLU A 178 -41.65 18.80 40.39
CA GLU A 178 -41.16 17.49 39.93
C GLU A 178 -41.80 17.10 38.61
N ILE A 179 -43.12 17.24 38.49
CA ILE A 179 -43.85 16.98 37.25
C ILE A 179 -43.38 17.93 36.14
N ARG A 180 -43.15 19.22 36.46
CA ARG A 180 -42.60 20.18 35.50
C ARG A 180 -41.27 19.73 34.92
N ARG A 181 -40.35 19.25 35.77
CA ARG A 181 -39.05 18.73 35.33
C ARG A 181 -39.18 17.49 34.44
N LEU A 182 -40.14 16.61 34.74
CA LEU A 182 -40.43 15.44 33.90
C LEU A 182 -40.98 15.88 32.54
N MET A 183 -41.95 16.81 32.52
CA MET A 183 -42.50 17.38 31.29
C MET A 183 -41.42 18.07 30.44
N GLU A 184 -40.56 18.88 31.05
CA GLU A 184 -39.42 19.53 30.37
C GLU A 184 -38.43 18.50 29.80
N LYS A 185 -38.16 17.42 30.53
CA LYS A 185 -37.28 16.34 30.09
C LYS A 185 -37.87 15.60 28.90
N ASP A 186 -39.17 15.31 28.93
CA ASP A 186 -39.84 14.59 27.83
C ASP A 186 -39.97 15.49 26.59
N ASN A 187 -40.34 16.76 26.75
CA ASN A 187 -40.28 17.73 25.65
C ASN A 187 -38.87 17.83 25.06
N LYS A 188 -37.83 17.92 25.90
CA LYS A 188 -36.44 17.94 25.42
C LYS A 188 -36.11 16.70 24.59
N LYS A 189 -36.52 15.50 25.01
CA LYS A 189 -36.32 14.27 24.22
C LYS A 189 -37.03 14.35 22.86
N LEU A 190 -38.26 14.88 22.81
CA LEU A 190 -39.02 15.05 21.57
C LEU A 190 -38.30 16.03 20.63
N ARG A 191 -37.83 17.17 21.15
CA ARG A 191 -37.05 18.14 20.37
C ARG A 191 -35.74 17.56 19.87
N ASP A 192 -34.98 16.88 20.73
CA ASP A 192 -33.70 16.26 20.38
C ASP A 192 -33.89 15.17 19.32
N ALA A 193 -34.98 14.38 19.40
CA ALA A 193 -35.34 13.41 18.37
C ALA A 193 -35.73 14.06 17.04
N GLY A 194 -36.52 15.14 17.08
CA GLY A 194 -36.88 15.94 15.90
C GLY A 194 -35.67 16.56 15.21
N LYS A 195 -34.78 17.21 15.97
CA LYS A 195 -33.51 17.75 15.45
C LYS A 195 -32.64 16.67 14.83
N LYS A 196 -32.54 15.51 15.48
CA LYS A 196 -31.73 14.40 14.99
C LYS A 196 -32.26 13.86 13.66
N THR A 197 -33.58 13.69 13.54
CA THR A 197 -34.21 13.21 12.30
C THR A 197 -34.10 14.24 11.17
N PHE A 198 -34.41 15.51 11.44
CA PHE A 198 -34.25 16.59 10.46
C PHE A 198 -32.80 16.72 9.97
N ASN A 199 -31.82 16.75 10.86
CA ASN A 199 -30.40 16.81 10.49
C ASN A 199 -29.96 15.59 9.68
N ALA A 200 -30.45 14.40 10.01
CA ALA A 200 -30.17 13.20 9.23
C ALA A 200 -30.76 13.29 7.81
N ASN A 201 -31.98 13.81 7.69
CA ASN A 201 -32.66 13.99 6.40
C ASN A 201 -31.96 15.04 5.53
N VAL A 202 -31.56 16.20 6.09
CA VAL A 202 -30.80 17.20 5.33
C VAL A 202 -29.46 16.63 4.84
N ARG A 203 -28.70 15.93 5.69
CA ARG A 203 -27.43 15.32 5.28
C ARG A 203 -27.62 14.22 4.23
N ALA A 204 -28.68 13.43 4.36
CA ALA A 204 -29.05 12.43 3.35
C ALA A 204 -29.42 13.10 2.02
N LEU A 205 -30.11 14.25 2.04
CA LEU A 205 -30.44 15.02 0.85
C LEU A 205 -29.17 15.55 0.18
N VAL A 206 -28.20 16.01 0.96
CA VAL A 206 -26.91 16.47 0.44
C VAL A 206 -26.18 15.34 -0.29
N ASP A 207 -26.13 14.14 0.28
CA ASP A 207 -25.53 12.98 -0.38
C ASP A 207 -26.33 12.58 -1.64
N PHE A 208 -27.66 12.67 -1.61
CA PHE A 208 -28.55 12.43 -2.77
C PHE A 208 -28.27 13.40 -3.93
N VAL A 209 -28.18 14.70 -3.64
CA VAL A 209 -27.85 15.76 -4.60
C VAL A 209 -26.43 15.59 -5.13
N ARG A 210 -25.47 15.32 -4.24
CA ARG A 210 -24.05 15.15 -4.59
C ARG A 210 -23.80 14.02 -5.59
N LYS A 211 -24.54 12.90 -5.45
CA LYS A 211 -24.45 11.77 -6.40
C LYS A 211 -24.97 12.12 -7.80
N ARG A 212 -25.88 13.11 -7.91
CA ARG A 212 -26.59 13.46 -9.16
C ARG A 212 -26.06 14.73 -9.82
N ASP A 213 -25.38 15.60 -9.08
CA ASP A 213 -24.76 16.81 -9.62
C ASP A 213 -23.74 16.48 -10.70
N LYS A 214 -24.02 16.91 -11.94
CA LYS A 214 -23.17 16.66 -13.09
C LYS A 214 -21.76 17.21 -12.92
N ARG A 215 -21.63 18.36 -12.25
CA ARG A 215 -20.34 18.98 -11.96
C ARG A 215 -19.51 18.07 -11.05
N MET A 216 -20.12 17.56 -9.97
CA MET A 216 -19.48 16.63 -9.04
C MET A 216 -19.11 15.30 -9.71
N ILE A 217 -20.00 14.73 -10.52
CA ILE A 217 -19.73 13.48 -11.25
C ILE A 217 -18.52 13.65 -12.17
N GLN A 218 -18.46 14.74 -12.93
CA GLN A 218 -17.33 15.05 -13.81
C GLN A 218 -16.03 15.20 -13.01
N PHE A 219 -16.06 15.97 -11.93
CA PHE A 219 -14.90 16.17 -11.05
C PHE A 219 -14.39 14.87 -10.42
N LEU A 220 -15.29 13.99 -9.94
CA LEU A 220 -14.89 12.71 -9.37
C LEU A 220 -14.28 11.78 -10.43
N LYS A 221 -14.86 11.75 -11.64
CA LYS A 221 -14.33 10.97 -12.77
C LYS A 221 -12.94 11.46 -13.19
N GLU A 222 -12.76 12.77 -13.27
CA GLU A 222 -11.45 13.36 -13.59
C GLU A 222 -10.42 13.05 -12.50
N LYS A 223 -10.79 13.21 -11.23
CA LYS A 223 -9.92 12.88 -10.09
C LYS A 223 -9.53 11.41 -10.04
N GLU A 224 -10.44 10.51 -10.40
CA GLU A 224 -10.16 9.07 -10.53
C GLU A 224 -9.21 8.79 -11.70
N ALA A 225 -9.44 9.41 -12.86
CA ALA A 225 -8.56 9.31 -14.02
C ALA A 225 -7.15 9.83 -13.72
N GLN A 226 -7.02 10.96 -13.03
CA GLN A 226 -5.73 11.50 -12.59
C GLN A 226 -5.02 10.54 -11.63
N LYS A 227 -5.73 9.94 -10.67
CA LYS A 227 -5.16 8.93 -9.77
C LYS A 227 -4.72 7.67 -10.52
N ALA A 228 -5.51 7.21 -11.48
CA ALA A 228 -5.17 6.06 -12.31
C ALA A 228 -3.91 6.33 -13.16
N LEU A 229 -3.78 7.53 -13.73
CA LEU A 229 -2.57 7.95 -14.45
C LEU A 229 -1.34 7.97 -13.54
N GLN A 230 -1.45 8.56 -12.35
CA GLN A 230 -0.36 8.58 -11.36
C GLN A 230 0.03 7.17 -10.89
N GLN A 231 -0.95 6.28 -10.74
CA GLN A 231 -0.70 4.90 -10.37
C GLN A 231 -0.02 4.12 -11.50
N ALA A 232 -0.49 4.26 -12.74
CA ALA A 232 0.12 3.64 -13.91
C ALA A 232 1.57 4.14 -14.13
N GLU A 233 1.84 5.42 -13.89
CA GLU A 233 3.20 5.98 -13.95
C GLU A 233 4.11 5.35 -12.89
N LYS A 234 3.64 5.24 -11.65
CA LYS A 234 4.37 4.58 -10.55
C LYS A 234 4.63 3.10 -10.84
N GLU A 235 3.65 2.38 -11.37
CA GLU A 235 3.78 0.97 -11.77
C GLU A 235 4.77 0.81 -12.92
N ARG A 236 4.73 1.69 -13.93
CA ARG A 236 5.69 1.71 -15.03
C ARG A 236 7.11 2.00 -14.54
N ALA A 237 7.28 2.96 -13.64
CA ALA A 237 8.58 3.26 -13.04
C ALA A 237 9.11 2.09 -12.19
N ALA A 238 8.25 1.42 -11.42
CA ALA A 238 8.61 0.24 -10.65
C ALA A 238 8.99 -0.95 -11.56
N ALA A 239 8.24 -1.17 -12.65
CA ALA A 239 8.54 -2.18 -13.64
C ALA A 239 9.87 -1.91 -14.35
N ALA A 240 10.13 -0.65 -14.76
CA ALA A 240 11.39 -0.24 -15.36
C ALA A 240 12.58 -0.44 -14.40
N ARG A 241 12.43 -0.10 -13.12
CA ARG A 241 13.45 -0.35 -12.10
C ARG A 241 13.71 -1.84 -11.90
N LYS A 242 12.67 -2.67 -11.88
CA LYS A 242 12.80 -4.13 -11.78
C LYS A 242 13.52 -4.71 -13.00
N GLN A 243 13.14 -4.27 -14.20
CA GLN A 243 13.80 -4.69 -15.45
C GLN A 243 15.27 -4.26 -15.48
N ALA A 244 15.60 -3.05 -15.04
CA ALA A 244 16.98 -2.58 -14.96
C ALA A 244 17.82 -3.43 -13.99
N TYR A 245 17.26 -3.78 -12.82
CA TYR A 245 17.91 -4.66 -11.86
C TYR A 245 18.10 -6.10 -12.39
N GLU A 246 17.09 -6.65 -13.08
CA GLU A 246 17.19 -7.97 -13.71
C GLU A 246 18.23 -7.98 -14.85
N ALA A 247 18.29 -6.90 -15.63
CA ALA A 247 19.29 -6.73 -16.69
C ALA A 247 20.71 -6.62 -16.11
N GLU A 248 20.90 -5.82 -15.06
CA GLU A 248 22.19 -5.69 -14.36
C GLU A 248 22.64 -7.04 -13.78
N ARG A 249 21.71 -7.77 -13.14
CA ARG A 249 21.99 -9.11 -12.62
C ARG A 249 22.33 -10.10 -13.73
N ALA A 250 21.62 -10.07 -14.86
CA ALA A 250 21.92 -10.93 -16.00
C ALA A 250 23.28 -10.59 -16.64
N GLN A 251 23.62 -9.31 -16.75
CA GLN A 251 24.94 -8.87 -17.21
C GLN A 251 26.06 -9.34 -16.29
N PHE A 252 25.87 -9.19 -14.97
CA PHE A 252 26.82 -9.69 -13.99
C PHE A 252 27.02 -11.21 -14.12
N GLN A 253 25.94 -11.96 -14.24
CA GLN A 253 26.02 -13.42 -14.39
C GLN A 253 26.71 -13.82 -15.71
N ALA A 254 26.40 -13.16 -16.83
CA ALA A 254 27.05 -13.43 -18.10
C ALA A 254 28.56 -13.10 -18.06
N SER A 255 28.97 -12.03 -17.38
CA SER A 255 30.39 -11.71 -17.16
C SER A 255 31.09 -12.80 -16.36
N TRP A 256 30.47 -13.28 -15.29
CA TRP A 256 31.02 -14.32 -14.45
C TRP A 256 31.18 -15.65 -15.20
N GLU A 257 30.16 -16.04 -15.98
CA GLU A 257 30.22 -17.25 -16.83
C GLU A 257 31.28 -17.13 -17.93
N ALA A 258 31.49 -15.94 -18.49
CA ALA A 258 32.54 -15.68 -19.47
C ALA A 258 33.95 -15.80 -18.86
N ASP A 259 34.16 -15.24 -17.67
CA ASP A 259 35.43 -15.34 -16.94
C ASP A 259 35.74 -16.80 -16.56
N GLU A 260 34.73 -17.56 -16.11
CA GLU A 260 34.87 -18.99 -15.81
C GLU A 260 35.21 -19.80 -17.07
N ALA A 261 34.52 -19.55 -18.18
CA ALA A 261 34.81 -20.19 -19.46
C ALA A 261 36.22 -19.84 -19.97
N ALA A 262 36.66 -18.59 -19.82
CA ALA A 262 38.01 -18.16 -20.18
C ALA A 262 39.08 -18.82 -19.31
N ALA A 263 38.86 -18.94 -18.00
CA ALA A 263 39.76 -19.65 -17.09
C ALA A 263 39.88 -21.14 -17.46
N TYR A 264 38.75 -21.80 -17.76
CA TYR A 264 38.74 -23.18 -18.22
C TYR A 264 39.47 -23.33 -19.57
N SER A 265 39.21 -22.46 -20.54
CA SER A 265 39.89 -22.48 -21.84
C SER A 265 41.40 -22.29 -21.68
N SER A 266 41.84 -21.33 -20.87
CA SER A 266 43.25 -21.09 -20.58
C SER A 266 43.93 -22.31 -19.94
N HIS A 267 43.24 -23.00 -19.01
CA HIS A 267 43.75 -24.24 -18.44
C HIS A 267 43.92 -25.34 -19.51
N VAL A 268 42.94 -25.54 -20.38
CA VAL A 268 43.02 -26.53 -21.47
C VAL A 268 44.15 -26.18 -22.44
N GLU A 269 44.28 -24.90 -22.83
CA GLU A 269 45.37 -24.43 -23.70
C GLU A 269 46.75 -24.61 -23.08
N ALA A 270 46.89 -24.43 -21.76
CA ALA A 270 48.13 -24.71 -21.04
C ALA A 270 48.48 -26.21 -21.07
N GLN A 271 47.50 -27.09 -20.82
CA GLN A 271 47.71 -28.54 -20.93
C GLN A 271 48.12 -28.99 -22.33
N VAL A 272 47.48 -28.43 -23.36
CA VAL A 272 47.83 -28.72 -24.76
C VAL A 272 49.24 -28.23 -25.07
N ARG A 273 49.62 -27.01 -24.64
CA ARG A 273 50.99 -26.50 -24.81
C ARG A 273 52.03 -27.39 -24.15
N ASP A 274 51.82 -27.79 -22.89
CA ASP A 274 52.73 -28.69 -22.18
C ASP A 274 52.90 -30.03 -22.91
N GLU A 275 51.81 -30.60 -23.42
CA GLU A 275 51.86 -31.88 -24.12
C GLU A 275 52.55 -31.78 -25.49
N VAL A 276 52.35 -30.67 -26.21
CA VAL A 276 53.09 -30.36 -27.44
C VAL A 276 54.57 -30.16 -27.15
N ALA A 277 54.92 -29.41 -26.11
CA ALA A 277 56.31 -29.17 -25.69
C ALA A 277 57.01 -30.48 -25.32
N LYS A 278 56.34 -31.39 -24.57
CA LYS A 278 56.87 -32.73 -24.29
C LYS A 278 57.14 -33.54 -25.55
N ARG A 279 56.23 -33.47 -26.54
CA ARG A 279 56.41 -34.17 -27.83
C ARG A 279 57.56 -33.60 -28.64
N GLN A 280 57.71 -32.28 -28.66
CA GLN A 280 58.83 -31.59 -29.31
C GLN A 280 60.14 -31.93 -28.63
N ALA A 281 60.25 -31.81 -27.31
CA ALA A 281 61.44 -32.19 -26.55
C ALA A 281 61.83 -33.67 -26.75
N LYS A 282 60.84 -34.56 -26.87
CA LYS A 282 61.09 -35.97 -27.20
C LYS A 282 61.61 -36.17 -28.63
N ALA A 283 61.20 -35.34 -29.58
CA ALA A 283 61.67 -35.37 -30.96
C ALA A 283 63.06 -34.71 -31.12
N GLU A 284 63.33 -33.67 -30.34
CA GLU A 284 64.60 -32.93 -30.31
C GLU A 284 65.68 -33.60 -29.45
N ALA A 285 65.33 -34.62 -28.66
CA ALA A 285 66.29 -35.44 -27.94
C ALA A 285 67.33 -36.01 -28.93
N MET A 286 68.49 -35.36 -28.93
CA MET A 286 69.56 -35.50 -29.91
C MET A 286 69.99 -36.97 -30.03
N ILE A 287 69.82 -37.52 -31.23
CA ILE A 287 70.45 -38.80 -31.57
C ILE A 287 71.94 -38.48 -31.74
N LEU A 288 72.75 -38.89 -30.76
CA LEU A 288 74.18 -38.65 -30.78
C LEU A 288 74.83 -39.74 -31.62
N VAL A 289 75.60 -39.36 -32.64
CA VAL A 289 76.21 -40.29 -33.59
C VAL A 289 77.72 -40.27 -33.42
N CYS A 290 78.37 -41.42 -33.50
CA CYS A 290 79.81 -41.50 -33.60
C CYS A 290 80.22 -41.50 -35.09
N ASP A 291 80.93 -40.48 -35.55
CA ASP A 291 81.27 -40.33 -36.97
C ASP A 291 82.20 -41.41 -37.53
N ILE A 292 83.02 -42.01 -36.67
CA ILE A 292 84.00 -43.05 -37.04
C ILE A 292 83.30 -44.41 -37.17
N CYS A 293 82.40 -44.73 -36.24
CA CYS A 293 81.68 -46.00 -36.22
C CYS A 293 80.32 -45.94 -36.94
N LYS A 294 79.83 -44.74 -37.27
CA LYS A 294 78.49 -44.43 -37.80
C LYS A 294 77.37 -45.08 -36.99
N LYS A 295 77.51 -45.13 -35.67
CA LYS A 295 76.52 -45.68 -34.74
C LYS A 295 75.80 -44.56 -34.03
N GLU A 296 74.49 -44.71 -33.93
CA GLU A 296 73.58 -43.78 -33.28
C GLU A 296 73.28 -44.21 -31.84
N PHE A 297 73.26 -43.24 -30.93
CA PHE A 297 73.08 -43.43 -29.50
C PHE A 297 72.08 -42.41 -28.96
N LYS A 298 71.32 -42.81 -27.94
CA LYS A 298 70.21 -42.00 -27.41
C LYS A 298 70.60 -41.20 -26.16
N SER A 299 71.86 -41.26 -25.73
CA SER A 299 72.36 -40.59 -24.54
C SER A 299 73.88 -40.40 -24.61
N GLU A 300 74.35 -39.28 -24.08
CA GLU A 300 75.77 -38.89 -24.06
C GLU A 300 76.66 -39.91 -23.36
N LYS A 301 76.17 -40.50 -22.26
CA LYS A 301 76.88 -41.60 -21.56
C LYS A 301 77.06 -42.84 -22.45
N GLN A 302 76.11 -43.12 -23.35
CA GLN A 302 76.22 -44.25 -24.26
C GLN A 302 77.30 -43.99 -25.32
N VAL A 303 77.42 -42.75 -25.79
CA VAL A 303 78.49 -42.35 -26.72
C VAL A 303 79.83 -42.37 -26.04
N GLN A 304 79.97 -41.81 -24.83
CA GLN A 304 81.23 -41.83 -24.08
C GLN A 304 81.74 -43.26 -23.86
N ASN A 305 80.87 -44.17 -23.41
CA ASN A 305 81.23 -45.58 -23.27
C ASN A 305 81.61 -46.24 -24.61
N HIS A 306 80.97 -45.81 -25.70
CA HIS A 306 81.31 -46.28 -27.04
C HIS A 306 82.69 -45.80 -27.51
N LEU A 307 83.03 -44.53 -27.28
CA LEU A 307 84.33 -43.93 -27.65
C LEU A 307 85.49 -44.59 -26.90
N VAL A 308 85.26 -44.99 -25.63
CA VAL A 308 86.26 -45.71 -24.81
C VAL A 308 86.25 -47.23 -25.09
N SER A 309 85.41 -47.73 -26.00
CA SER A 309 85.39 -49.15 -26.36
C SER A 309 86.61 -49.52 -27.20
N LYS A 310 87.19 -50.70 -26.93
CA LYS A 310 88.31 -51.24 -27.70
C LYS A 310 88.04 -51.29 -29.21
N LYS A 311 86.81 -51.63 -29.61
CA LYS A 311 86.40 -51.68 -31.02
C LYS A 311 86.37 -50.31 -31.69
N HIS A 312 86.06 -49.24 -30.95
CA HIS A 312 86.07 -47.88 -31.50
C HIS A 312 87.52 -47.42 -31.71
N ARG A 313 88.39 -47.62 -30.72
CA ARG A 313 89.83 -47.31 -30.82
C ARG A 313 90.52 -48.06 -31.98
N GLU A 314 90.20 -49.34 -32.17
CA GLU A 314 90.70 -50.10 -33.32
C GLU A 314 90.25 -49.49 -34.66
N GLN A 315 89.01 -49.00 -34.75
CA GLN A 315 88.51 -48.33 -35.96
C GLN A 315 89.13 -46.94 -36.17
N MET A 316 89.49 -46.20 -35.11
CA MET A 316 90.23 -44.94 -35.22
C MET A 316 91.60 -45.15 -35.87
N ILE A 317 92.34 -46.17 -35.42
CA ILE A 317 93.66 -46.52 -35.98
C ILE A 317 93.53 -46.87 -37.46
N LEU A 318 92.51 -47.66 -37.81
CA LEU A 318 92.27 -48.10 -39.19
C LEU A 318 91.90 -46.93 -40.11
N ALA A 319 91.26 -45.89 -39.56
CA ALA A 319 90.98 -44.64 -40.26
C ALA A 319 92.17 -43.67 -40.29
N GLY A 320 93.33 -44.05 -39.76
CA GLY A 320 94.56 -43.26 -39.77
C GLY A 320 94.63 -42.17 -38.70
N LEU A 321 93.78 -42.24 -37.67
CA LEU A 321 93.78 -41.31 -36.54
C LEU A 321 94.49 -41.95 -35.33
N ASP A 322 95.32 -41.17 -34.63
CA ASP A 322 96.06 -41.63 -33.45
C ASP A 322 95.13 -41.68 -32.22
N PRO A 323 94.93 -42.84 -31.57
CA PRO A 323 94.11 -42.95 -30.37
C PRO A 323 94.64 -42.17 -29.17
N SER A 324 95.93 -41.81 -29.11
CA SER A 324 96.49 -41.09 -27.94
C SER A 324 95.91 -39.67 -27.80
N MET A 325 95.42 -39.09 -28.90
CA MET A 325 94.73 -37.80 -28.91
C MET A 325 93.42 -37.84 -28.10
N LEU A 326 92.78 -39.01 -27.99
CA LEU A 326 91.56 -39.17 -27.22
C LEU A 326 91.83 -39.27 -25.72
N ASP A 327 92.95 -39.91 -25.33
CA ASP A 327 93.41 -39.95 -23.93
C ASP A 327 93.86 -38.55 -23.47
N GLU A 328 94.55 -37.78 -24.32
CA GLU A 328 94.95 -36.40 -24.03
C GLU A 328 93.75 -35.45 -23.88
N LEU A 329 92.69 -35.62 -24.69
CA LEU A 329 91.43 -34.88 -24.56
C LEU A 329 90.65 -35.24 -23.29
N LEU A 330 90.61 -36.51 -22.90
CA LEU A 330 89.96 -36.96 -21.66
C LEU A 330 90.71 -36.49 -20.40
N GLU A 331 92.05 -36.41 -20.46
CA GLU A 331 92.87 -35.83 -19.39
C GLU A 331 92.70 -34.30 -19.27
N LEU A 332 92.48 -33.61 -20.39
CA LEU A 332 92.15 -32.17 -20.43
C LEU A 332 90.73 -31.88 -19.89
N GLU A 333 89.75 -32.73 -20.15
CA GLU A 333 88.41 -32.64 -19.55
C GLU A 333 88.42 -32.95 -18.04
N ALA A 334 89.21 -33.95 -17.61
CA ALA A 334 89.37 -34.27 -16.19
C ALA A 334 90.09 -33.15 -15.41
N SER A 335 91.03 -32.43 -16.04
CA SER A 335 91.77 -31.33 -15.42
C SER A 335 91.01 -29.99 -15.43
N THR A 336 90.11 -29.76 -16.40
CA THR A 336 89.20 -28.59 -16.40
C THR A 336 88.06 -28.73 -15.40
N ALA A 337 87.61 -29.96 -15.11
CA ALA A 337 86.67 -30.25 -14.02
C ALA A 337 87.27 -30.02 -12.61
N ALA A 338 88.60 -30.08 -12.45
CA ALA A 338 89.30 -29.86 -11.17
C ALA A 338 89.64 -28.38 -10.89
N ASN A 339 89.66 -27.51 -11.91
CA ASN A 339 90.07 -26.09 -11.81
C ASN A 339 88.92 -25.07 -11.77
N SER A 340 87.66 -25.52 -11.64
CA SER A 340 86.49 -24.64 -11.52
C SER A 340 85.80 -24.78 -10.16
N ALA A 341 86.48 -24.29 -9.12
CA ALA A 341 85.84 -23.93 -7.86
C ALA A 341 86.23 -22.49 -7.46
N PRO A 342 85.28 -21.54 -7.40
CA PRO A 342 85.48 -20.33 -6.62
C PRO A 342 84.61 -20.35 -5.35
N ASN A 343 85.31 -20.19 -4.24
CA ASN A 343 84.81 -19.95 -2.90
C ASN A 343 84.69 -18.43 -2.67
N GLY A 344 83.55 -17.95 -2.18
CA GLY A 344 83.47 -16.92 -1.14
C GLY A 344 83.38 -15.41 -1.48
N SER A 345 82.26 -14.81 -1.02
CA SER A 345 82.22 -13.67 -0.08
C SER A 345 82.21 -12.19 -0.56
N SER A 346 81.02 -11.58 -0.42
CA SER A 346 80.69 -10.42 0.46
C SER A 346 81.24 -8.98 0.24
N ARG A 347 80.27 -8.04 0.22
CA ARG A 347 80.19 -6.71 0.90
C ARG A 347 80.74 -5.39 0.27
N LYS A 348 79.76 -4.50 0.00
CA LYS A 348 79.48 -3.14 0.56
C LYS A 348 80.00 -1.84 -0.11
N LYS A 349 79.04 -0.87 -0.18
CA LYS A 349 79.09 0.62 -0.09
C LYS A 349 79.77 1.39 -1.23
N ASP A 350 79.41 2.59 -1.63
CA ASP A 350 78.31 3.59 -1.47
C ASP A 350 78.64 4.67 -2.54
N GLU A 351 77.69 5.50 -2.96
CA GLU A 351 77.79 6.98 -2.97
C GLU A 351 76.56 7.63 -3.63
N ASP A 352 76.09 8.65 -2.92
CA ASP A 352 74.89 9.48 -3.11
C ASP A 352 75.13 10.64 -4.09
N GLU A 353 74.05 11.27 -4.56
CA GLU A 353 74.00 12.72 -4.80
C GLU A 353 72.53 13.22 -4.69
N ASP A 354 72.37 14.25 -3.87
CA ASP A 354 71.14 14.89 -3.36
C ASP A 354 70.51 15.92 -4.35
N GLU A 355 69.24 16.28 -4.13
CA GLU A 355 68.78 17.66 -3.81
C GLU A 355 67.23 17.78 -3.83
N ASP A 356 66.67 17.83 -2.61
CA ASP A 356 65.81 18.89 -2.00
C ASP A 356 64.38 19.29 -2.44
N GLU A 357 63.57 19.44 -1.35
CA GLU A 357 62.40 20.33 -1.06
C GLU A 357 61.04 20.09 -1.76
N GLU A 358 59.85 20.11 -1.11
CA GLU A 358 59.41 20.45 0.24
C GLU A 358 57.94 19.96 0.47
N ASP A 359 57.59 19.66 1.74
CA ASP A 359 56.32 19.91 2.47
C ASP A 359 54.92 19.42 1.99
N ASN A 360 54.27 18.53 2.76
CA ASN A 360 53.55 18.84 4.02
C ASN A 360 52.40 17.82 4.36
N ALA A 361 52.19 17.65 5.67
CA ALA A 361 50.93 17.41 6.38
C ALA A 361 50.32 16.00 6.53
N ALA A 362 50.70 15.39 7.66
CA ALA A 362 49.82 14.98 8.77
C ALA A 362 48.92 13.73 8.63
N SER A 363 49.49 12.62 9.09
CA SER A 363 48.79 11.43 9.57
C SER A 363 47.96 11.70 10.84
N ARG A 364 46.67 11.34 10.82
CA ARG A 364 45.84 11.14 12.02
C ARG A 364 45.46 9.67 12.13
N SER A 365 46.04 9.01 13.12
CA SER A 365 45.78 7.64 13.53
C SER A 365 44.33 7.44 13.97
N GLN A 366 43.65 6.43 13.40
CA GLN A 366 42.38 5.91 13.89
C GLN A 366 42.57 4.55 14.60
N PRO A 367 41.77 4.25 15.64
CA PRO A 367 41.94 3.07 16.46
C PRO A 367 41.47 1.81 15.74
N LYS A 368 42.25 0.73 15.84
CA LYS A 368 41.88 -0.61 15.37
C LYS A 368 40.63 -1.09 16.11
N LYS A 369 39.52 -1.29 15.37
CA LYS A 369 38.34 -2.00 15.87
C LYS A 369 38.63 -3.50 15.97
N PRO A 370 38.09 -4.22 16.96
CA PRO A 370 38.31 -5.65 17.08
C PRO A 370 37.56 -6.37 15.94
N ILE A 371 38.27 -7.28 15.28
CA ILE A 371 37.71 -8.18 14.26
C ILE A 371 36.80 -9.16 15.01
N VAL A 372 35.50 -8.89 14.97
CA VAL A 372 34.47 -9.83 15.41
C VAL A 372 34.18 -10.74 14.22
N SER A 373 34.15 -12.05 14.42
CA SER A 373 33.97 -13.01 13.33
C SER A 373 32.65 -12.75 12.59
N LEU A 374 32.66 -12.77 11.25
CA LEU A 374 31.46 -12.55 10.43
C LEU A 374 30.32 -13.53 10.80
N GLU A 375 30.68 -14.71 11.31
CA GLU A 375 29.76 -15.73 11.80
C GLU A 375 28.97 -15.27 13.05
N GLU A 376 29.59 -14.55 13.98
CA GLU A 376 28.92 -14.02 15.18
C GLU A 376 27.94 -12.87 14.87
N GLU A 377 28.25 -12.04 13.87
CA GLU A 377 27.31 -11.01 13.40
C GLU A 377 26.12 -11.63 12.66
N GLU A 378 26.36 -12.66 11.85
CA GLU A 378 25.29 -13.37 11.16
C GLU A 378 24.38 -14.12 12.14
N GLN A 379 24.95 -14.73 13.18
CA GLN A 379 24.20 -15.40 14.23
C GLN A 379 23.32 -14.44 15.03
N LYS A 380 23.84 -13.25 15.41
CA LYS A 380 23.05 -12.20 16.06
C LYS A 380 21.94 -11.66 15.16
N ARG A 381 22.17 -11.58 13.84
CA ARG A 381 21.17 -11.15 12.88
C ARG A 381 20.04 -12.19 12.75
N ARG A 382 20.37 -13.47 12.66
CA ARG A 382 19.38 -14.58 12.63
C ARG A 382 18.55 -14.63 13.91
N GLU A 383 19.15 -14.43 15.08
CA GLU A 383 18.41 -14.35 16.35
C GLU A 383 17.44 -13.16 16.42
N ARG A 384 17.82 -12.01 15.84
CA ARG A 384 16.96 -10.83 15.79
C ARG A 384 15.77 -11.05 14.86
N GLU A 385 16.00 -11.64 13.69
CA GLU A 385 14.95 -11.98 12.72
C GLU A 385 13.98 -13.05 13.30
N GLU A 386 14.49 -14.03 14.06
CA GLU A 386 13.65 -15.03 14.73
C GLU A 386 12.79 -14.41 15.83
N LYS A 387 13.34 -13.49 16.64
CA LYS A 387 12.59 -12.75 17.68
C LYS A 387 11.48 -11.91 17.05
N GLU A 388 11.74 -11.28 15.91
CA GLU A 388 10.76 -10.48 15.19
C GLU A 388 9.63 -11.35 14.59
N ARG A 389 9.98 -12.51 14.02
CA ARG A 389 8.99 -13.49 13.52
C ARG A 389 8.06 -13.99 14.63
N LYS A 390 8.62 -14.39 15.79
CA LYS A 390 7.83 -14.83 16.95
C LYS A 390 6.93 -13.71 17.50
N ALA A 391 7.39 -12.47 17.45
CA ALA A 391 6.59 -11.32 17.86
C ALA A 391 5.43 -11.04 16.88
N ALA A 392 5.65 -11.20 15.57
CA ALA A 392 4.61 -11.06 14.54
C ALA A 392 3.53 -12.15 14.67
N GLU A 393 3.94 -13.40 14.93
CA GLU A 393 3.03 -14.53 15.14
C GLU A 393 2.11 -14.31 16.34
N LYS A 394 2.66 -13.89 17.50
CA LYS A 394 1.85 -13.53 18.68
C LYS A 394 0.89 -12.36 18.42
N ARG A 395 1.24 -11.41 17.55
CA ARG A 395 0.35 -10.31 17.17
C ARG A 395 -0.82 -10.81 16.33
N MET A 396 -0.57 -11.75 15.41
CA MET A 396 -1.61 -12.39 14.60
C MET A 396 -2.55 -13.23 15.47
N GLU A 397 -2.01 -14.04 16.37
CA GLU A 397 -2.79 -14.86 17.31
C GLU A 397 -3.72 -14.00 18.20
N ARG A 398 -3.23 -12.87 18.72
CA ARG A 398 -4.05 -11.91 19.48
C ARG A 398 -5.15 -11.27 18.63
N LYS A 399 -4.88 -11.03 17.34
CA LYS A 399 -5.86 -10.47 16.40
C LYS A 399 -6.95 -11.49 16.07
N GLU A 400 -6.61 -12.77 15.95
CA GLU A 400 -7.58 -13.85 15.75
C GLU A 400 -8.44 -14.09 16.99
N LYS A 401 -7.84 -14.12 18.19
CA LYS A 401 -8.58 -14.23 19.46
C LYS A 401 -9.58 -13.08 19.65
N ARG A 402 -9.21 -11.84 19.29
CA ARG A 402 -10.13 -10.69 19.27
C ARG A 402 -11.26 -10.83 18.25
N LYS A 403 -11.01 -11.49 17.12
CA LYS A 403 -12.00 -11.72 16.07
C LYS A 403 -12.96 -12.86 16.43
N ALA A 404 -12.48 -13.89 17.12
CA ALA A 404 -13.29 -14.98 17.66
C ALA A 404 -14.20 -14.52 18.80
N GLY A 405 -13.67 -13.73 19.76
CA GLY A 405 -14.47 -13.17 20.86
C GLY A 405 -15.58 -12.20 20.41
N LYS A 406 -15.52 -11.67 19.18
CA LYS A 406 -16.57 -10.83 18.60
C LYS A 406 -17.66 -11.64 17.88
N LYS A 407 -17.46 -12.94 17.65
CA LYS A 407 -18.41 -13.84 16.98
C LYS A 407 -19.25 -14.69 17.94
N GLU A 408 -18.87 -14.79 19.22
CA GLU A 408 -19.58 -15.60 20.24
C GLU A 408 -20.43 -14.75 21.21
N ALA A 409 -21.11 -13.72 20.70
CA ALA A 409 -22.22 -13.11 21.44
C ALA A 409 -23.55 -13.67 20.85
N PRO A 410 -24.21 -14.64 21.52
CA PRO A 410 -25.46 -15.19 21.03
C PRO A 410 -26.62 -14.21 21.29
N SER A 411 -27.31 -13.83 20.22
CA SER A 411 -28.60 -13.13 20.28
C SER A 411 -29.72 -14.16 20.38
N ASP A 412 -30.12 -14.53 21.59
CA ASP A 412 -31.38 -15.24 21.79
C ASP A 412 -31.95 -14.97 23.19
N ARG A 413 -33.02 -14.17 23.27
CA ARG A 413 -34.14 -14.43 24.19
C ARG A 413 -35.42 -13.69 23.80
N PRO A 414 -36.61 -14.29 24.03
CA PRO A 414 -37.89 -13.86 23.49
C PRO A 414 -38.70 -12.98 24.46
N LYS A 415 -39.76 -12.36 23.92
CA LYS A 415 -40.77 -11.52 24.59
C LYS A 415 -41.66 -12.32 25.57
N GLY A 416 -42.01 -11.71 26.72
CA GLY A 416 -43.25 -12.04 27.45
C GLY A 416 -43.26 -11.85 28.99
N ALA A 417 -43.87 -10.73 29.43
CA ALA A 417 -44.74 -10.50 30.60
C ALA A 417 -44.34 -10.79 32.09
N ASP A 418 -44.50 -9.71 32.88
CA ASP A 418 -45.09 -9.54 34.22
C ASP A 418 -44.39 -9.90 35.57
N LYS A 419 -44.20 -8.80 36.33
CA LYS A 419 -44.48 -8.54 37.77
C LYS A 419 -43.40 -8.75 38.86
N ALA A 420 -43.38 -7.71 39.71
CA ALA A 420 -43.03 -7.65 41.14
C ALA A 420 -41.57 -7.34 41.57
N THR A 421 -41.37 -6.07 41.89
CA THR A 421 -40.76 -5.51 43.12
C THR A 421 -39.70 -6.35 43.86
N THR A 422 -38.48 -5.82 43.95
CA THR A 422 -37.79 -5.44 45.21
C THR A 422 -36.55 -4.63 44.86
N GLY A 423 -36.30 -3.53 45.58
CA GLY A 423 -35.21 -2.61 45.32
C GLY A 423 -33.83 -3.14 45.71
N LYS A 424 -32.82 -2.58 45.04
CA LYS A 424 -31.53 -2.26 45.64
C LYS A 424 -30.82 -1.23 44.77
N ASP A 425 -30.27 -0.25 45.46
CA ASP A 425 -29.45 0.85 44.98
C ASP A 425 -28.31 0.37 44.07
N ASP A 426 -27.96 1.17 43.06
CA ASP A 426 -26.57 1.42 42.67
C ASP A 426 -26.52 2.49 41.55
N GLU A 427 -25.99 3.66 41.92
CA GLU A 427 -25.45 4.66 41.00
C GLU A 427 -24.33 4.04 40.16
N LYS A 428 -24.26 4.38 38.87
CA LYS A 428 -23.02 4.24 38.12
C LYS A 428 -22.81 5.45 37.22
N GLY A 429 -22.01 6.38 37.75
CA GLY A 429 -21.33 7.40 36.98
C GLY A 429 -20.24 6.78 36.11
N ASP A 430 -19.92 7.47 35.02
CA ASP A 430 -18.81 7.15 34.15
C ASP A 430 -17.49 7.40 34.90
N ASP A 431 -16.86 6.34 35.40
CA ASP A 431 -15.49 6.38 35.93
C ASP A 431 -14.49 6.50 34.78
N GLU A 432 -14.02 7.71 34.51
CA GLU A 432 -12.72 7.91 33.86
C GLU A 432 -11.64 7.49 34.86
N GLU A 433 -11.10 6.27 34.71
CA GLU A 433 -10.01 5.76 35.58
C GLU A 433 -8.75 6.64 35.45
N GLU A 434 -8.56 7.58 36.38
CA GLU A 434 -7.34 8.36 36.54
C GLU A 434 -6.23 7.51 37.20
N PHE A 435 -5.04 7.48 36.58
CA PHE A 435 -3.89 6.73 37.06
C PHE A 435 -3.08 7.55 38.06
N ALA A 436 -3.16 7.24 39.36
CA ALA A 436 -2.43 7.97 40.40
C ALA A 436 -1.06 7.35 40.75
N CYS A 437 -0.09 8.19 41.09
CA CYS A 437 1.23 7.74 41.59
C CYS A 437 1.18 7.45 43.09
N GLY A 438 1.42 6.20 43.50
CA GLY A 438 1.36 5.78 44.91
C GLY A 438 2.32 6.52 45.85
N SER A 439 3.43 7.07 45.35
CA SER A 439 4.40 7.80 46.18
C SER A 439 4.10 9.29 46.39
N CYS A 440 3.36 9.94 45.48
CA CYS A 440 3.13 11.40 45.52
C CYS A 440 1.66 11.80 45.31
N SER A 441 0.77 10.83 45.11
CA SER A 441 -0.68 10.98 44.93
C SER A 441 -1.12 11.87 43.77
N MET A 442 -0.24 12.19 42.82
CA MET A 442 -0.61 12.90 41.60
C MET A 442 -1.38 11.98 40.65
N ALA A 443 -2.53 12.44 40.15
CA ALA A 443 -3.36 11.75 39.17
C ALA A 443 -2.94 12.09 37.74
N PHE A 444 -2.93 11.07 36.88
CA PHE A 444 -2.54 11.19 35.48
C PHE A 444 -3.64 10.63 34.57
N PRO A 445 -4.02 11.36 33.50
CA PRO A 445 -5.08 10.93 32.59
C PRO A 445 -4.77 9.66 31.80
N THR A 446 -3.49 9.25 31.74
CA THR A 446 -3.08 8.04 31.02
C THR A 446 -1.94 7.33 31.74
N LEU A 447 -1.93 5.99 31.68
CA LEU A 447 -0.88 5.13 32.24
C LEU A 447 0.53 5.50 31.71
N LYS A 448 0.64 5.98 30.47
CA LYS A 448 1.93 6.42 29.90
C LYS A 448 2.49 7.67 30.60
N MET A 449 1.62 8.58 31.03
CA MET A 449 2.02 9.77 31.77
C MET A 449 2.45 9.41 33.19
N LEU A 450 1.74 8.51 33.86
CA LEU A 450 2.15 7.96 35.15
C LEU A 450 3.52 7.26 35.05
N GLN A 451 3.73 6.38 34.06
CA GLN A 451 5.00 5.67 33.88
C GLN A 451 6.18 6.62 33.63
N LYS A 452 5.95 7.72 32.91
CA LYS A 452 6.97 8.75 32.67
C LYS A 452 7.29 9.51 33.96
N HIS A 453 6.29 9.80 34.78
CA HIS A 453 6.47 10.42 36.10
C HIS A 453 7.26 9.50 37.04
N LEU A 454 6.88 8.23 37.18
CA LEU A 454 7.56 7.23 38.01
C LEU A 454 9.05 7.09 37.63
N LYS A 455 9.36 7.06 36.33
CA LYS A 455 10.73 6.93 35.85
C LYS A 455 11.58 8.19 36.08
N LYS A 456 10.96 9.37 36.04
CA LYS A 456 11.64 10.65 36.22
C LYS A 456 11.94 10.92 37.69
N GLU A 457 10.98 10.68 38.56
CA GLU A 457 11.08 10.94 40.01
C GLU A 457 11.61 9.73 40.80
N ARG A 458 11.92 8.61 40.12
CA ARG A 458 12.33 7.32 40.72
C ARG A 458 11.33 6.78 41.75
N HIS A 459 10.05 7.01 41.53
CA HIS A 459 8.97 6.46 42.35
C HIS A 459 8.64 5.02 41.90
N THR A 460 8.26 4.18 42.85
CA THR A 460 7.81 2.80 42.58
C THR A 460 6.34 2.81 42.19
N MET A 461 5.95 1.89 41.29
CA MET A 461 4.57 1.75 40.80
C MET A 461 3.57 1.54 41.94
#